data_AF-A0A8S2R0A7-F1
#
_entry.id   AF-A0A8S2R0A7-F1
#
_cell.length_a   1.000
_cell.length_b   1.000
_cell.length_c   1.000
_cell.angle_alpha   90.00
_cell.angle_beta   90.00
_cell.angle_gamma   90.00
#
_symmetry.space_group_name_H-M   'P 1'
#
loop_
_entity.id
_entity.type
_entity.pdbx_description
1 polymer ?
#
loop_
_entity_poly.entity_id
_entity_poly.type
_entity_poly.pdbx_seq_one_letter_code
_entity_poly.pdbx_strand_id
1 'polypeptide(L)'
;MAHLLGSKTCIDSLRVDIDDMQTVIYEIIGKTGSLKCHSWKFPDKLATDIDIKELLERYQHGKNELDNQVSHIVLFEIIIDRLLLVVHGSWHFLYEIQAKLLPNTIDSASTVNLQTSLSVGLVVKKYWNKLLHLFSVLQQHETSQKRSNPTSSLPVRSKSTVNSEKQCQTIETSFSPCSSCLKYQEYLQDSSESIINLCHLYNLPSSLAHHRCSTSATCESFNDMTHWIDSQSKDFDRLSKHLEYLHSTLNKTKQDLDSSEYKCKQLNETNRHLQQIIHNEKESKKKLEELHEHKLIEIKKDNDQYQWNLNEQIKLLTTQKSNLEQRLKEITEESTSRGEQMEKLELSKIELKFLMEERVKSDDLIKTLEEDRIRLQTQLDVVKRDLEE
;
A
#
# COMPACT_ATOMS: atom_id res chain seq x y z
N MET A 1 3.02 14.38 2.71
CA MET A 1 3.11 12.90 2.59
C MET A 1 3.80 12.26 3.79
N ALA A 2 4.80 12.89 4.42
CA ALA A 2 5.51 12.33 5.58
C ALA A 2 4.63 12.04 6.82
N HIS A 3 3.51 12.75 6.98
CA HIS A 3 2.59 12.61 8.13
C HIS A 3 1.81 11.27 8.17
N LEU A 4 1.86 10.47 7.11
CA LEU A 4 1.19 9.15 7.03
C LEU A 4 2.14 7.98 7.33
N LEU A 5 3.44 8.25 7.42
CA LEU A 5 4.46 7.24 7.69
C LEU A 5 4.30 6.74 9.13
N GLY A 6 4.21 5.41 9.30
CA GLY A 6 3.94 4.80 10.61
C GLY A 6 2.48 4.90 11.10
N SER A 7 1.54 5.43 10.29
CA SER A 7 0.13 5.45 10.69
C SER A 7 -0.43 4.02 10.84
N LYS A 8 -1.29 3.83 11.85
CA LYS A 8 -1.90 2.54 12.17
C LYS A 8 -2.64 1.93 10.97
N THR A 9 -3.45 2.73 10.29
CA THR A 9 -4.23 2.29 9.12
C THR A 9 -3.34 1.77 7.99
N CYS A 10 -2.23 2.44 7.69
CA CYS A 10 -1.28 1.97 6.69
C CYS A 10 -0.60 0.67 7.13
N ILE A 11 -0.12 0.59 8.37
CA ILE A 11 0.52 -0.63 8.89
C ILE A 11 -0.45 -1.81 8.84
N ASP A 12 -1.67 -1.63 9.31
CA ASP A 12 -2.70 -2.67 9.33
C ASP A 12 -3.04 -3.13 7.89
N SER A 13 -3.17 -2.20 6.94
CA SER A 13 -3.38 -2.52 5.52
C SER A 13 -2.22 -3.33 4.92
N LEU A 14 -0.97 -2.88 5.13
CA LEU A 14 0.20 -3.55 4.58
C LEU A 14 0.31 -4.99 5.09
N ARG A 15 -0.04 -5.24 6.35
CA ARG A 15 -0.03 -6.60 6.92
C ARG A 15 -1.04 -7.52 6.24
N VAL A 16 -2.26 -7.01 5.98
CA VAL A 16 -3.29 -7.75 5.25
C VAL A 16 -2.82 -8.05 3.83
N ASP A 17 -2.28 -7.04 3.13
CA ASP A 17 -1.77 -7.20 1.76
C ASP A 17 -0.64 -8.26 1.69
N ILE A 18 0.25 -8.31 2.68
CA ILE A 18 1.32 -9.31 2.78
C ILE A 18 0.74 -10.71 3.00
N ASP A 19 -0.26 -10.87 3.86
CA ASP A 19 -0.90 -12.17 4.14
C ASP A 19 -1.67 -12.70 2.91
N ASP A 20 -2.39 -11.82 2.22
CA ASP A 20 -3.07 -12.12 0.96
C ASP A 20 -2.06 -12.55 -0.13
N MET A 21 -0.95 -11.81 -0.27
CA MET A 21 0.12 -12.19 -1.20
C MET A 21 0.74 -13.54 -0.84
N GLN A 22 0.96 -13.80 0.45
CA GLN A 22 1.52 -15.06 0.90
C GLN A 22 0.58 -16.23 0.59
N THR A 23 -0.74 -16.02 0.67
CA THR A 23 -1.76 -17.00 0.24
C THR A 23 -1.62 -17.33 -1.25
N VAL A 24 -1.51 -16.31 -2.11
CA VAL A 24 -1.30 -16.50 -3.56
C VAL A 24 0.01 -17.23 -3.85
N ILE A 25 1.08 -16.90 -3.12
CA ILE A 25 2.38 -17.56 -3.26
C ILE A 25 2.26 -19.06 -2.94
N TYR A 26 1.53 -19.44 -1.89
CA TYR A 26 1.28 -20.85 -1.58
C TYR A 26 0.55 -21.57 -2.71
N GLU A 27 -0.45 -20.94 -3.34
CA GLU A 27 -1.14 -21.53 -4.49
C GLU A 27 -0.21 -21.74 -5.69
N ILE A 28 0.64 -20.76 -5.98
CA ILE A 28 1.61 -20.86 -7.08
C ILE A 28 2.59 -22.00 -6.81
N ILE A 29 3.20 -22.02 -5.63
CA ILE A 29 4.15 -23.08 -5.21
C ILE A 29 3.47 -24.46 -5.23
N GLY A 30 2.21 -24.55 -4.79
CA GLY A 30 1.43 -25.79 -4.84
C GLY A 30 1.25 -26.33 -6.26
N LYS A 31 1.25 -25.46 -7.27
CA LYS A 31 1.13 -25.84 -8.70
C LYS A 31 2.47 -26.02 -9.40
N THR A 32 3.50 -25.27 -9.00
CA THR A 32 4.83 -25.26 -9.65
C THR A 32 5.88 -26.14 -8.97
N GLY A 33 5.65 -26.55 -7.73
CA GLY A 33 6.69 -27.10 -6.88
C GLY A 33 7.60 -26.02 -6.28
N SER A 34 8.68 -26.45 -5.63
CA SER A 34 9.60 -25.57 -4.89
C SER A 34 10.33 -24.59 -5.81
N LEU A 35 10.17 -23.29 -5.51
CA LEU A 35 10.87 -22.20 -6.18
C LEU A 35 12.21 -21.92 -5.48
N LYS A 36 13.32 -22.03 -6.21
CA LYS A 36 14.67 -21.78 -5.71
C LYS A 36 15.15 -20.38 -6.07
N CYS A 37 14.52 -19.35 -5.50
CA CYS A 37 14.96 -17.97 -5.66
C CYS A 37 15.25 -17.34 -4.29
N HIS A 38 16.28 -16.50 -4.22
CA HIS A 38 16.63 -15.76 -3.01
C HIS A 38 15.67 -14.60 -2.80
N SER A 39 15.46 -14.24 -1.54
CA SER A 39 14.68 -13.06 -1.21
C SER A 39 15.43 -11.79 -1.62
N TRP A 40 14.68 -10.81 -2.11
CA TRP A 40 15.18 -9.47 -2.36
C TRP A 40 15.49 -8.73 -1.06
N LYS A 41 14.63 -8.88 -0.04
CA LYS A 41 14.80 -8.22 1.27
C LYS A 41 15.85 -8.92 2.15
N PHE A 42 15.91 -10.25 2.11
CA PHE A 42 16.83 -11.08 2.89
C PHE A 42 17.68 -11.94 1.94
N PRO A 43 18.71 -11.36 1.29
CA PRO A 43 19.47 -12.05 0.23
C PRO A 43 20.16 -13.34 0.66
N ASP A 44 20.37 -13.51 1.96
CA ASP A 44 20.93 -14.69 2.62
C ASP A 44 19.94 -15.86 2.75
N LYS A 45 18.65 -15.63 2.47
CA LYS A 45 17.58 -16.64 2.59
C LYS A 45 16.88 -16.88 1.26
N LEU A 46 16.36 -18.09 1.10
CA LEU A 46 15.40 -18.36 0.02
C LEU A 46 14.10 -17.62 0.31
N ALA A 47 13.47 -17.10 -0.74
CA ALA A 47 12.25 -16.33 -0.63
C ALA A 47 11.08 -17.17 -0.08
N THR A 48 11.10 -18.49 -0.31
CA THR A 48 10.13 -19.45 0.21
C THR A 48 10.31 -19.78 1.68
N ASP A 49 11.51 -19.56 2.22
CA ASP A 49 11.88 -19.96 3.59
C ASP A 49 11.69 -18.82 4.59
N ILE A 50 11.17 -17.69 4.13
CA ILE A 50 10.86 -16.54 4.98
C ILE A 50 9.58 -16.82 5.76
N ASP A 51 9.69 -16.81 7.09
CA ASP A 51 8.53 -16.88 7.98
C ASP A 51 7.82 -15.53 7.99
N ILE A 52 6.79 -15.42 7.14
CA ILE A 52 5.96 -14.22 7.06
C ILE A 52 5.15 -14.01 8.34
N LYS A 53 4.75 -15.08 9.04
CA LYS A 53 3.97 -14.93 10.28
C LYS A 53 4.81 -14.30 11.38
N GLU A 54 6.04 -14.76 11.56
CA GLU A 54 6.99 -14.17 12.51
C GLU A 54 7.25 -12.69 12.20
N LEU A 55 7.45 -12.34 10.91
CA LEU A 55 7.67 -10.96 10.50
C LEU A 55 6.44 -10.08 10.75
N LEU A 56 5.24 -10.58 10.45
CA LEU A 56 4.00 -9.86 10.75
C LEU A 56 3.81 -9.71 12.27
N GLU A 57 4.12 -10.69 13.09
CA GLU A 57 4.05 -10.52 14.56
C GLU A 57 5.04 -9.47 15.06
N ARG A 58 6.24 -9.43 14.49
CA ARG A 58 7.30 -8.48 14.87
C ARG A 58 7.00 -7.04 14.46
N TYR A 59 6.48 -6.83 13.26
CA TYR A 59 6.26 -5.49 12.69
C TYR A 59 4.79 -5.10 12.78
N GLN A 60 4.42 -4.50 13.90
CA GLN A 60 3.06 -4.07 14.21
C GLN A 60 3.00 -2.65 14.74
N HIS A 61 1.83 -2.03 14.65
CA HIS A 61 1.64 -0.70 15.21
C HIS A 61 1.72 -0.74 16.75
N GLY A 62 2.58 0.10 17.31
CA GLY A 62 2.83 0.23 18.74
C GLY A 62 2.77 1.69 19.22
N LYS A 63 3.22 1.92 20.45
CA LYS A 63 3.18 3.25 21.10
C LYS A 63 4.30 4.19 20.65
N ASN A 64 5.41 3.64 20.13
CA ASN A 64 6.58 4.41 19.73
C ASN A 64 6.46 4.79 18.24
N GLU A 65 6.47 6.08 17.95
CA GLU A 65 6.35 6.60 16.58
C GLU A 65 7.49 6.15 15.67
N LEU A 66 8.72 6.06 16.20
CA LEU A 66 9.88 5.63 15.42
C LEU A 66 9.77 4.15 15.02
N ASP A 67 9.35 3.29 15.95
CA ASP A 67 9.14 1.87 15.69
C ASP A 67 8.00 1.65 14.68
N ASN A 68 6.99 2.52 14.70
CA ASN A 68 5.91 2.50 13.72
C ASN A 68 6.41 2.86 12.32
N GLN A 69 7.26 3.89 12.20
CA GLN A 69 7.87 4.25 10.92
C GLN A 69 8.75 3.12 10.39
N VAL A 70 9.56 2.49 11.24
CA VAL A 70 10.37 1.32 10.87
C VAL A 70 9.48 0.16 10.43
N SER A 71 8.42 -0.15 11.18
CA SER A 71 7.49 -1.22 10.83
C SER A 71 6.82 -0.97 9.48
N HIS A 72 6.38 0.26 9.22
CA HIS A 72 5.81 0.65 7.93
C HIS A 72 6.80 0.40 6.79
N ILE A 73 8.04 0.89 6.91
CA ILE A 73 9.07 0.73 5.88
C ILE A 73 9.38 -0.76 5.64
N VAL A 74 9.59 -1.54 6.70
CA VAL A 74 9.92 -2.96 6.57
C VAL A 74 8.77 -3.75 5.95
N LEU A 75 7.53 -3.50 6.36
CA LEU A 75 6.36 -4.15 5.73
C LEU A 75 6.25 -3.78 4.24
N PHE A 76 6.51 -2.53 3.88
CA PHE A 76 6.53 -2.12 2.47
C PHE A 76 7.62 -2.84 1.66
N GLU A 77 8.82 -3.00 2.23
CA GLU A 77 9.89 -3.78 1.60
C GLU A 77 9.55 -5.27 1.49
N ILE A 78 8.82 -5.84 2.47
CA ILE A 78 8.31 -7.21 2.39
C ILE A 78 7.29 -7.34 1.26
N ILE A 79 6.38 -6.37 1.05
CA ILE A 79 5.46 -6.39 -0.11
C ILE A 79 6.24 -6.45 -1.42
N ILE A 80 7.27 -5.63 -1.58
CA ILE A 80 8.11 -5.64 -2.78
C ILE A 80 8.72 -7.04 -2.95
N ASP A 81 9.32 -7.58 -1.90
CA ASP A 81 9.92 -8.92 -1.91
C ASP A 81 8.91 -10.02 -2.29
N ARG A 82 7.68 -9.99 -1.74
CA ARG A 82 6.61 -10.94 -2.08
C ARG A 82 6.11 -10.79 -3.51
N LEU A 83 5.94 -9.57 -4.00
CA LEU A 83 5.59 -9.29 -5.40
C LEU A 83 6.61 -9.89 -6.37
N LEU A 84 7.90 -9.77 -6.05
CA LEU A 84 8.97 -10.35 -6.86
C LEU A 84 8.90 -11.88 -6.89
N LEU A 85 8.58 -12.51 -5.76
CA LEU A 85 8.35 -13.95 -5.70
C LEU A 85 7.12 -14.37 -6.53
N VAL A 86 6.03 -13.62 -6.49
CA VAL A 86 4.84 -13.87 -7.33
C VAL A 86 5.18 -13.79 -8.81
N VAL A 87 5.95 -12.79 -9.23
CA VAL A 87 6.40 -12.65 -10.63
C VAL A 87 7.27 -13.85 -11.04
N HIS A 88 8.19 -14.28 -10.18
CA HIS A 88 9.04 -15.44 -10.44
C HIS A 88 8.25 -16.75 -10.51
N GLY A 89 7.34 -16.96 -9.57
CA GLY A 89 6.47 -18.13 -9.54
C GLY A 89 5.50 -18.17 -10.73
N SER A 90 4.94 -17.03 -11.11
CA SER A 90 4.06 -16.91 -12.28
C SER A 90 4.78 -17.25 -13.58
N TRP A 91 6.04 -16.80 -13.73
CA TRP A 91 6.88 -17.19 -14.85
C TRP A 91 7.14 -18.70 -14.89
N HIS A 92 7.50 -19.29 -13.75
CA HIS A 92 7.71 -20.73 -13.65
C HIS A 92 6.43 -21.51 -13.97
N PHE A 93 5.28 -21.04 -13.50
CA PHE A 93 3.98 -21.64 -13.79
C PHE A 93 3.64 -21.62 -15.28
N LEU A 94 3.86 -20.49 -15.96
CA LEU A 94 3.65 -20.41 -17.42
C LEU A 94 4.63 -21.29 -18.19
N TYR A 95 5.87 -21.43 -17.71
CA TYR A 95 6.85 -22.32 -18.29
C TYR A 95 6.37 -23.78 -18.22
N GLU A 96 5.91 -24.23 -17.05
CA GLU A 96 5.34 -25.57 -16.81
C GLU A 96 4.09 -25.83 -17.67
N ILE A 97 3.17 -24.85 -17.77
CA ILE A 97 1.99 -24.98 -18.63
C ILE A 97 2.37 -25.18 -20.09
N GLN A 98 3.30 -24.37 -20.61
CA GLN A 98 3.72 -24.53 -22.00
C GLN A 98 4.42 -25.87 -22.23
N ALA A 99 5.25 -26.31 -21.30
CA ALA A 99 5.92 -27.61 -21.41
C ALA A 99 4.91 -28.76 -21.54
N LYS A 100 3.76 -28.67 -20.86
CA LYS A 100 2.67 -29.64 -20.94
C LYS A 100 1.82 -29.50 -22.21
N LEU A 101 1.56 -28.27 -22.68
CA LEU A 101 0.69 -28.02 -23.83
C LEU A 101 1.38 -28.17 -25.20
N LEU A 102 2.67 -27.82 -25.31
CA LEU A 102 3.44 -27.92 -26.55
C LEU A 102 4.83 -28.58 -26.31
N PRO A 103 4.88 -29.92 -26.20
CA PRO A 103 6.12 -30.66 -25.93
C PRO A 103 7.23 -30.43 -26.96
N ASN A 104 6.85 -30.15 -28.22
CA ASN A 104 7.78 -30.06 -29.36
C ASN A 104 8.42 -28.66 -29.55
N THR A 105 8.18 -27.70 -28.67
CA THR A 105 8.68 -26.32 -28.79
C THR A 105 9.68 -25.91 -27.70
N ILE A 106 10.09 -26.85 -26.86
CA ILE A 106 10.99 -26.55 -25.74
C ILE A 106 12.44 -26.62 -26.24
N ASP A 107 13.08 -25.46 -26.41
CA ASP A 107 14.54 -25.41 -26.52
C ASP A 107 15.15 -25.90 -25.20
N SER A 108 15.81 -27.07 -25.24
CA SER A 108 16.49 -27.71 -24.11
C SER A 108 17.55 -26.81 -23.42
N ALA A 109 17.95 -25.71 -24.05
CA ALA A 109 18.84 -24.70 -23.49
C ALA A 109 18.16 -23.80 -22.43
N SER A 110 16.82 -23.71 -22.41
CA SER A 110 16.07 -22.84 -21.49
C SER A 110 15.75 -23.49 -20.14
N THR A 111 15.80 -24.83 -20.06
CA THR A 111 15.56 -25.62 -18.84
C THR A 111 16.74 -25.54 -17.85
N VAL A 112 17.97 -25.40 -18.36
CA VAL A 112 19.21 -25.39 -17.55
C VAL A 112 19.41 -24.07 -16.80
N ASN A 113 18.80 -22.97 -17.26
CA ASN A 113 18.90 -21.64 -16.65
C ASN A 113 17.74 -21.27 -15.70
N LEU A 114 16.87 -22.22 -15.37
CA LEU A 114 15.75 -22.00 -14.43
C LEU A 114 16.23 -21.90 -12.96
N GLN A 115 17.44 -22.38 -12.69
CA GLN A 115 17.97 -22.62 -11.35
C GLN A 115 18.94 -21.53 -10.85
N THR A 116 19.32 -20.59 -11.70
CA THR A 116 20.16 -19.45 -11.34
C THR A 116 19.30 -18.24 -11.03
N SER A 117 19.71 -17.43 -10.04
CA SER A 117 19.00 -16.22 -9.63
C SER A 117 18.88 -15.23 -10.79
N LEU A 118 17.79 -15.31 -11.54
CA LEU A 118 17.52 -14.39 -12.64
C LEU A 118 17.16 -13.02 -12.05
N SER A 119 17.66 -11.96 -12.68
CA SER A 119 17.23 -10.61 -12.31
C SER A 119 15.73 -10.46 -12.58
N VAL A 120 15.04 -9.72 -11.70
CA VAL A 120 13.60 -9.45 -11.81
C VAL A 120 13.22 -8.95 -13.19
N GLY A 121 13.97 -7.99 -13.74
CA GLY A 121 13.68 -7.44 -15.08
C GLY A 121 13.72 -8.50 -16.18
N LEU A 122 14.62 -9.48 -16.06
CA LEU A 122 14.71 -10.59 -16.99
C LEU A 122 13.55 -11.58 -16.81
N VAL A 123 13.12 -11.84 -15.57
CA VAL A 123 11.94 -12.64 -15.25
C VAL A 123 10.69 -12.00 -15.82
N VAL A 124 10.46 -10.70 -15.60
CA VAL A 124 9.32 -9.95 -16.14
C VAL A 124 9.30 -9.99 -17.66
N LYS A 125 10.46 -9.75 -18.31
CA LYS A 125 10.57 -9.81 -19.77
C LYS A 125 10.26 -11.21 -20.31
N LYS A 126 10.80 -12.26 -19.68
CA LYS A 126 10.52 -13.65 -20.07
C LYS A 126 9.07 -14.02 -19.82
N TYR A 127 8.50 -13.62 -18.69
CA TYR A 127 7.08 -13.79 -18.34
C TYR A 127 6.17 -13.18 -19.41
N TRP A 128 6.38 -11.90 -19.74
CA TRP A 128 5.58 -11.20 -20.73
C TRP A 128 5.67 -11.85 -22.12
N ASN A 129 6.88 -12.19 -22.58
CA ASN A 129 7.07 -12.87 -23.85
C ASN A 129 6.37 -14.23 -23.89
N LYS A 130 6.39 -14.97 -22.78
CA LYS A 130 5.74 -16.29 -22.67
C LYS A 130 4.22 -16.16 -22.68
N LEU A 131 3.69 -15.15 -22.00
CA LEU A 131 2.26 -14.84 -21.98
C LEU A 131 1.74 -14.45 -23.37
N LEU A 132 2.49 -13.62 -24.11
CA LEU A 132 2.20 -13.30 -25.51
C LEU A 132 2.23 -14.55 -26.42
N HIS A 133 3.21 -15.44 -26.21
CA HIS A 133 3.28 -16.69 -26.95
C HIS A 133 2.06 -17.58 -26.69
N LEU A 134 1.70 -17.80 -25.42
CA LEU A 134 0.50 -18.57 -25.05
C LEU A 134 -0.78 -17.95 -25.62
N PHE A 135 -0.91 -16.62 -25.56
CA PHE A 135 -2.03 -15.92 -26.18
C PHE A 135 -2.10 -16.18 -27.70
N SER A 136 -0.96 -16.11 -28.40
CA SER A 136 -0.91 -16.37 -29.84
C SER A 136 -1.29 -17.81 -30.19
N VAL A 137 -0.88 -18.79 -29.37
CA VAL A 137 -1.23 -20.21 -29.52
C VAL A 137 -2.74 -20.42 -29.30
N LEU A 138 -3.31 -19.83 -28.25
CA LEU A 138 -4.75 -19.92 -27.98
C LEU A 138 -5.57 -19.29 -29.12
N GLN A 139 -5.14 -18.14 -29.63
CA GLN A 139 -5.79 -17.46 -30.76
C GLN A 139 -5.69 -18.27 -32.08
N GLN A 140 -4.57 -18.95 -32.33
CA GLN A 140 -4.42 -19.87 -33.45
C GLN A 140 -5.33 -21.10 -33.32
N HIS A 141 -5.54 -21.59 -32.10
CA HIS A 141 -6.46 -22.70 -31.85
C HIS A 141 -7.92 -22.30 -32.11
N GLU A 142 -8.35 -21.10 -31.68
CA GLU A 142 -9.70 -20.57 -31.96
C GLU A 142 -9.96 -20.33 -33.46
N THR A 143 -8.95 -19.83 -34.20
CA THR A 143 -9.06 -19.58 -35.64
C THR A 143 -8.99 -20.85 -36.48
N SER A 144 -8.27 -21.88 -36.02
CA SER A 144 -8.23 -23.20 -36.66
C SER A 144 -9.53 -23.97 -36.46
N GLN A 145 -10.17 -23.86 -35.29
CA GLN A 145 -11.51 -24.43 -35.07
C GLN A 145 -12.58 -23.81 -35.97
N LYS A 146 -12.51 -22.49 -36.25
CA LYS A 146 -13.47 -21.81 -37.15
C LYS A 146 -13.31 -22.13 -38.64
N ARG A 147 -12.19 -22.69 -39.10
CA ARG A 147 -11.93 -22.99 -40.53
C ARG A 147 -12.32 -24.40 -40.99
N SER A 148 -12.82 -25.26 -40.08
CA SER A 148 -13.08 -26.68 -40.38
C SER A 148 -14.54 -27.05 -40.69
N ASN A 149 -15.44 -26.10 -40.90
CA ASN A 149 -16.80 -26.37 -41.39
C ASN A 149 -16.94 -26.05 -42.88
N PRO A 150 -16.86 -27.04 -43.79
CA PRO A 150 -17.33 -26.86 -45.16
C PRO A 150 -18.85 -27.02 -45.20
N THR A 151 -19.52 -25.93 -45.57
CA THR A 151 -20.94 -25.88 -45.89
C THR A 151 -21.23 -26.76 -47.10
N SER A 152 -21.77 -27.97 -46.90
CA SER A 152 -22.24 -28.82 -47.99
C SER A 152 -23.64 -28.41 -48.41
N SER A 153 -23.74 -27.95 -49.65
CA SER A 153 -24.96 -27.64 -50.40
C SER A 153 -25.96 -28.81 -50.42
N LEU A 154 -27.23 -28.50 -50.17
CA LEU A 154 -28.39 -29.38 -50.37
C LEU A 154 -28.51 -29.79 -51.86
N PRO A 155 -28.73 -31.08 -52.20
CA PRO A 155 -29.20 -31.44 -53.51
C PRO A 155 -30.74 -31.38 -53.59
N VAL A 156 -31.19 -30.82 -54.70
CA VAL A 156 -32.59 -30.70 -55.13
C VAL A 156 -33.20 -32.08 -55.35
N ARG A 157 -34.37 -32.32 -54.77
CA ARG A 157 -35.15 -33.57 -54.90
C ARG A 157 -35.92 -33.60 -56.22
N SER A 158 -35.47 -34.41 -57.17
CA SER A 158 -36.19 -34.77 -58.38
C SER A 158 -37.39 -35.67 -58.04
N LYS A 159 -38.60 -35.31 -58.48
CA LYS A 159 -39.76 -36.19 -58.46
C LYS A 159 -39.62 -37.21 -59.61
N SER A 160 -39.49 -38.49 -59.30
CA SER A 160 -39.71 -39.57 -60.26
C SER A 160 -41.03 -40.28 -59.99
N THR A 161 -41.71 -40.55 -61.10
CA THR A 161 -43.03 -41.15 -61.26
C THR A 161 -43.06 -42.58 -60.75
N VAL A 162 -44.05 -42.91 -59.91
CA VAL A 162 -44.29 -44.25 -59.36
C VAL A 162 -44.99 -45.10 -60.43
N ASN A 163 -44.27 -46.05 -61.02
CA ASN A 163 -44.87 -47.22 -61.65
C ASN A 163 -44.93 -48.34 -60.60
N SER A 164 -46.15 -48.67 -60.20
CA SER A 164 -46.48 -49.72 -59.23
C SER A 164 -46.46 -51.10 -59.90
N GLU A 165 -45.33 -51.80 -59.85
CA GLU A 165 -45.31 -53.25 -60.06
C GLU A 165 -45.54 -53.95 -58.72
N LYS A 166 -46.82 -54.29 -58.45
CA LYS A 166 -47.21 -55.17 -57.35
C LYS A 166 -46.77 -56.59 -57.72
N GLN A 167 -45.65 -57.07 -57.17
CA GLN A 167 -45.34 -58.49 -57.15
C GLN A 167 -45.85 -59.09 -55.83
N CYS A 168 -46.84 -59.99 -55.94
CA CYS A 168 -47.21 -60.90 -54.87
C CYS A 168 -46.07 -61.92 -54.70
N GLN A 169 -45.53 -62.02 -53.48
CA GLN A 169 -44.45 -62.95 -53.16
C GLN A 169 -44.86 -64.40 -53.43
N THR A 170 -44.01 -65.14 -54.13
CA THR A 170 -44.01 -66.61 -54.17
C THR A 170 -43.00 -67.15 -53.15
N ILE A 171 -43.12 -68.41 -52.74
CA ILE A 171 -42.21 -69.04 -51.76
C ILE A 171 -40.72 -68.91 -52.17
N GLU A 172 -40.42 -68.81 -53.46
CA GLU A 172 -39.06 -68.65 -53.98
C GLU A 172 -38.50 -67.20 -53.91
N THR A 173 -39.35 -66.18 -53.75
CA THR A 173 -38.93 -64.76 -53.59
C THR A 173 -38.98 -64.26 -52.15
N SER A 174 -39.31 -65.15 -51.20
CA SER A 174 -39.49 -64.84 -49.78
C SER A 174 -38.20 -64.45 -49.02
N PHE A 175 -37.02 -64.67 -49.62
CA PHE A 175 -35.71 -64.38 -49.01
C PHE A 175 -34.99 -63.14 -49.58
N SER A 176 -35.65 -62.34 -50.44
CA SER A 176 -35.09 -61.10 -50.98
C SER A 176 -36.02 -59.92 -50.70
N PRO A 177 -35.52 -58.76 -50.22
CA PRO A 177 -36.34 -57.60 -49.94
C PRO A 177 -36.96 -57.09 -51.25
N CYS A 178 -38.22 -56.66 -51.19
CA CYS A 178 -38.80 -55.96 -52.34
C CYS A 178 -38.03 -54.64 -52.57
N SER A 179 -38.09 -54.09 -53.78
CA SER A 179 -37.38 -52.85 -54.15
C SER A 179 -37.66 -51.67 -53.20
N SER A 180 -38.88 -51.59 -52.66
CA SER A 180 -39.26 -50.57 -51.67
C SER A 180 -38.59 -50.78 -50.31
N CYS A 181 -38.50 -52.04 -49.84
CA CYS A 181 -37.81 -52.38 -48.59
C CYS A 181 -36.30 -52.16 -48.69
N LEU A 182 -35.69 -52.53 -49.82
CA LEU A 182 -34.27 -52.27 -50.08
C LEU A 182 -33.97 -50.76 -50.05
N LYS A 183 -34.80 -49.96 -50.75
CA LYS A 183 -34.64 -48.51 -50.76
C LYS A 183 -34.83 -47.88 -49.38
N TYR A 184 -35.76 -48.41 -48.58
CA TYR A 184 -35.97 -47.97 -47.20
C TYR A 184 -34.76 -48.30 -46.31
N GLN A 185 -34.16 -49.48 -46.48
CA GLN A 185 -32.92 -49.87 -45.77
C GLN A 185 -31.76 -48.93 -46.09
N GLU A 186 -31.55 -48.57 -47.36
CA GLU A 186 -30.53 -47.58 -47.76
C GLU A 186 -30.75 -46.22 -47.09
N TYR A 187 -31.98 -45.70 -47.10
CA TYR A 187 -32.29 -44.43 -46.44
C TYR A 187 -32.05 -44.47 -44.92
N LEU A 188 -32.31 -45.62 -44.29
CA LEU A 188 -32.07 -45.79 -42.87
C LEU A 188 -30.56 -45.77 -42.55
N GLN A 189 -29.74 -46.37 -43.40
CA GLN A 189 -28.28 -46.33 -43.28
C GLN A 189 -27.75 -44.90 -43.44
N ASP A 190 -28.17 -44.18 -44.48
CA ASP A 190 -27.76 -42.79 -44.71
C ASP A 190 -28.14 -41.86 -43.54
N SER A 191 -29.38 -41.99 -43.05
CA SER A 191 -29.85 -41.21 -41.90
C SER A 191 -29.11 -41.57 -40.61
N SER A 192 -28.77 -42.84 -40.38
CA SER A 192 -28.00 -43.25 -39.21
C SER A 192 -26.61 -42.66 -39.16
N GLU A 193 -25.92 -42.58 -40.30
CA GLU A 193 -24.58 -41.99 -40.36
C GLU A 193 -24.62 -40.52 -39.98
N SER A 194 -25.65 -39.82 -40.45
CA SER A 194 -25.89 -38.43 -40.08
C SER A 194 -26.15 -38.27 -38.57
N ILE A 195 -26.96 -39.15 -37.98
CA ILE A 195 -27.26 -39.13 -36.53
C ILE A 195 -26.01 -39.44 -35.70
N ILE A 196 -25.22 -40.46 -36.07
CA ILE A 196 -23.97 -40.82 -35.40
C ILE A 196 -23.01 -39.63 -35.40
N ASN A 197 -22.84 -38.98 -36.56
CA ASN A 197 -21.97 -37.82 -36.70
C ASN A 197 -22.43 -36.65 -35.84
N LEU A 198 -23.75 -36.40 -35.74
CA LEU A 198 -24.31 -35.38 -34.86
C LEU A 198 -24.05 -35.70 -33.38
N CYS A 199 -24.26 -36.95 -32.95
CA CYS A 199 -23.94 -37.37 -31.59
C CYS A 199 -22.45 -37.15 -31.27
N HIS A 200 -21.54 -37.60 -32.15
CA HIS A 200 -20.11 -37.40 -31.97
C HIS A 200 -19.70 -35.92 -31.95
N LEU A 201 -20.29 -35.08 -32.81
CA LEU A 201 -20.03 -33.65 -32.86
C LEU A 201 -20.34 -32.97 -31.52
N TYR A 202 -21.41 -33.39 -30.85
CA TYR A 202 -21.79 -32.90 -29.52
C TYR A 202 -21.18 -33.72 -28.36
N ASN A 203 -20.23 -34.61 -28.64
CA ASN A 203 -19.60 -35.53 -27.68
C ASN A 203 -20.62 -36.38 -26.89
N LEU A 204 -21.70 -36.78 -27.54
CA LEU A 204 -22.72 -37.67 -27.00
C LEU A 204 -22.48 -39.11 -27.45
N PRO A 205 -22.77 -40.11 -26.59
CA PRO A 205 -22.70 -41.51 -26.99
C PRO A 205 -23.82 -41.84 -28.00
N SER A 206 -23.47 -42.55 -29.07
CA SER A 206 -24.43 -43.06 -30.06
C SER A 206 -24.65 -44.55 -29.90
N SER A 207 -25.91 -44.96 -29.79
CA SER A 207 -26.33 -46.37 -29.81
C SER A 207 -26.20 -46.97 -31.21
N LEU A 208 -26.40 -46.19 -32.27
CA LEU A 208 -26.23 -46.63 -33.65
C LEU A 208 -24.78 -46.93 -34.02
N ALA A 209 -23.83 -46.15 -33.49
CA ALA A 209 -22.40 -46.35 -33.74
C ALA A 209 -21.93 -47.74 -33.28
N HIS A 210 -22.54 -48.27 -32.22
CA HIS A 210 -22.24 -49.61 -31.71
C HIS A 210 -22.81 -50.72 -32.61
N HIS A 211 -24.03 -50.52 -33.13
CA HIS A 211 -24.71 -51.48 -34.00
C HIS A 211 -24.01 -51.62 -35.37
N ARG A 212 -23.50 -50.52 -35.94
CA ARG A 212 -22.83 -50.51 -37.26
C ARG A 212 -21.50 -51.28 -37.29
N CYS A 213 -20.86 -51.51 -36.14
CA CYS A 213 -19.64 -52.31 -36.07
C CYS A 213 -19.90 -53.82 -36.26
N SER A 214 -21.17 -54.25 -36.25
CA SER A 214 -21.55 -55.66 -36.19
C SER A 214 -22.22 -56.23 -37.46
N THR A 215 -22.59 -55.41 -38.45
CA THR A 215 -23.34 -55.88 -39.64
C THR A 215 -22.55 -55.76 -40.95
N SER A 216 -22.45 -56.88 -41.68
CA SER A 216 -21.85 -56.97 -43.02
C SER A 216 -22.92 -56.81 -44.12
N ALA A 217 -22.51 -56.32 -45.29
CA ALA A 217 -23.29 -55.81 -46.42
C ALA A 217 -24.29 -56.77 -47.12
N THR A 218 -25.25 -57.33 -46.39
CA THR A 218 -26.38 -58.09 -46.93
C THR A 218 -27.67 -57.68 -46.22
N CYS A 219 -28.79 -57.71 -46.96
CA CYS A 219 -30.14 -57.35 -46.50
C CYS A 219 -30.38 -57.65 -45.02
N GLU A 220 -30.61 -56.60 -44.24
CA GLU A 220 -30.84 -56.67 -42.79
C GLU A 220 -32.15 -57.42 -42.51
N SER A 221 -32.16 -58.26 -41.47
CA SER A 221 -33.39 -58.97 -41.08
C SER A 221 -34.40 -58.01 -40.45
N PHE A 222 -35.64 -58.47 -40.30
CA PHE A 222 -36.68 -57.71 -39.61
C PHE A 222 -36.27 -57.32 -38.16
N ASN A 223 -35.59 -58.22 -37.46
CA ASN A 223 -35.11 -57.97 -36.10
C ASN A 223 -34.01 -56.90 -36.08
N ASP A 224 -33.10 -56.92 -37.05
CA ASP A 224 -32.04 -55.91 -37.18
C ASP A 224 -32.62 -54.54 -37.50
N MET A 225 -33.60 -54.48 -38.41
CA MET A 225 -34.35 -53.26 -38.73
C MET A 225 -35.05 -52.66 -37.49
N THR A 226 -35.65 -53.51 -36.65
CA THR A 226 -36.31 -53.07 -35.40
C THR A 226 -35.28 -52.52 -34.41
N HIS A 227 -34.16 -53.22 -34.20
CA HIS A 227 -33.08 -52.75 -33.32
C HIS A 227 -32.41 -51.46 -33.82
N TRP A 228 -32.30 -51.29 -35.13
CA TRP A 228 -31.85 -50.06 -35.75
C TRP A 228 -32.77 -48.90 -35.43
N ILE A 229 -34.08 -49.04 -35.64
CA ILE A 229 -35.08 -47.99 -35.35
C ILE A 229 -35.06 -47.63 -33.86
N ASP A 230 -35.01 -48.61 -32.97
CA ASP A 230 -34.90 -48.39 -31.52
C ASP A 230 -33.63 -47.62 -31.15
N SER A 231 -32.51 -47.94 -31.82
CA SER A 231 -31.23 -47.26 -31.61
C SER A 231 -31.26 -45.83 -32.14
N GLN A 232 -31.92 -45.58 -33.28
CA GLN A 232 -32.14 -44.22 -33.81
C GLN A 232 -32.99 -43.38 -32.85
N SER A 233 -34.08 -43.94 -32.34
CA SER A 233 -34.96 -43.24 -31.39
C SER A 233 -34.20 -42.81 -30.12
N LYS A 234 -33.35 -43.70 -29.57
CA LYS A 234 -32.53 -43.38 -28.40
C LYS A 234 -31.52 -42.25 -28.66
N ASP A 235 -30.91 -42.22 -29.84
CA ASP A 235 -29.97 -41.16 -30.21
C ASP A 235 -30.68 -39.82 -30.44
N PHE A 236 -31.89 -39.84 -31.04
CA PHE A 236 -32.74 -38.65 -31.12
C PHE A 236 -33.17 -38.13 -29.75
N ASP A 237 -33.56 -38.99 -28.81
CA ASP A 237 -33.91 -38.58 -27.46
C ASP A 237 -32.73 -37.91 -26.74
N ARG A 238 -31.52 -38.44 -26.92
CA ARG A 238 -30.29 -37.85 -26.37
C ARG A 238 -30.01 -36.47 -26.97
N LEU A 239 -30.11 -36.34 -28.30
CA LEU A 239 -29.94 -35.06 -28.99
C LEU A 239 -31.00 -34.04 -28.56
N SER A 240 -32.26 -34.46 -28.43
CA SER A 240 -33.34 -33.58 -28.00
C SER A 240 -33.11 -33.06 -26.58
N LYS A 241 -32.74 -33.93 -25.64
CA LYS A 241 -32.39 -33.52 -24.26
C LYS A 241 -31.18 -32.58 -24.23
N HIS A 242 -30.19 -32.83 -25.07
CA HIS A 242 -29.02 -31.94 -25.17
C HIS A 242 -29.41 -30.55 -25.69
N LEU A 243 -30.28 -30.48 -26.70
CA LEU A 243 -30.80 -29.21 -27.23
C LEU A 243 -31.61 -28.45 -26.18
N GLU A 244 -32.45 -29.13 -25.39
CA GLU A 244 -33.18 -28.52 -24.27
C GLU A 244 -32.22 -27.95 -23.21
N TYR A 245 -31.18 -28.70 -22.85
CA TYR A 245 -30.14 -28.26 -21.93
C TYR A 245 -29.39 -27.02 -22.44
N LEU A 246 -28.98 -27.02 -23.71
CA LEU A 246 -28.30 -25.88 -24.34
C LEU A 246 -29.21 -24.65 -24.37
N HIS A 247 -30.50 -24.82 -24.71
CA HIS A 247 -31.46 -23.72 -24.73
C HIS A 247 -31.66 -23.12 -23.33
N SER A 248 -31.80 -23.97 -22.31
CA SER A 248 -31.91 -23.53 -20.92
C SER A 248 -30.67 -22.75 -20.46
N THR A 249 -29.49 -23.27 -20.75
CA THR A 249 -28.21 -22.62 -20.42
C THR A 249 -28.04 -21.30 -21.16
N LEU A 250 -28.43 -21.23 -22.44
CA LEU A 250 -28.41 -20.00 -23.23
C LEU A 250 -29.33 -18.93 -22.63
N ASN A 251 -30.55 -19.30 -22.23
CA ASN A 251 -31.48 -18.36 -21.60
C ASN A 251 -30.96 -17.87 -20.24
N LYS A 252 -30.38 -18.77 -19.43
CA LYS A 252 -29.81 -18.40 -18.14
C LYS A 252 -28.62 -17.44 -18.28
N THR A 253 -27.69 -17.77 -19.17
CA THR A 253 -26.52 -16.91 -19.44
C THR A 253 -26.92 -15.55 -20.01
N LYS A 254 -27.95 -15.49 -20.86
CA LYS A 254 -28.52 -14.22 -21.34
C LYS A 254 -29.08 -13.37 -20.20
N GLN A 255 -29.85 -13.98 -19.28
CA GLN A 255 -30.40 -13.29 -18.11
C GLN A 255 -29.30 -12.77 -17.17
N ASP A 256 -28.24 -13.57 -16.97
CA ASP A 256 -27.10 -13.18 -16.14
C ASP A 256 -26.31 -12.03 -16.79
N LEU A 257 -26.17 -12.05 -18.12
CA LEU A 257 -25.56 -10.95 -18.88
C LEU A 257 -26.36 -9.64 -18.71
N ASP A 258 -27.68 -9.68 -18.91
CA ASP A 258 -28.55 -8.51 -18.75
C ASP A 258 -28.46 -7.95 -17.31
N SER A 259 -28.45 -8.84 -16.32
CA SER A 259 -28.33 -8.47 -14.90
C SER A 259 -26.97 -7.85 -14.58
N SER A 260 -25.89 -8.37 -15.17
CA SER A 260 -24.54 -7.82 -15.01
C SER A 260 -24.40 -6.46 -15.70
N GLU A 261 -24.96 -6.30 -16.89
CA GLU A 261 -24.94 -5.01 -17.61
C GLU A 261 -25.67 -3.92 -16.81
N TYR A 262 -26.82 -4.26 -16.21
CA TYR A 262 -27.55 -3.36 -15.32
C TYR A 262 -26.71 -2.95 -14.10
N LYS A 263 -26.05 -3.90 -13.42
CA LYS A 263 -25.15 -3.60 -12.30
C LYS A 263 -23.97 -2.72 -12.72
N CYS A 264 -23.38 -2.95 -13.89
CA CYS A 264 -22.32 -2.08 -14.44
C CYS A 264 -22.83 -0.65 -14.66
N LYS A 265 -24.04 -0.47 -15.21
CA LYS A 265 -24.64 0.86 -15.38
C LYS A 265 -24.84 1.56 -14.03
N GLN A 266 -25.35 0.86 -13.02
CA GLN A 266 -25.48 1.41 -11.68
C GLN A 266 -24.14 1.81 -11.07
N LEU A 267 -23.13 0.93 -11.12
CA LEU A 267 -21.80 1.20 -10.59
C LEU A 267 -21.15 2.41 -11.27
N ASN A 268 -21.28 2.53 -12.59
CA ASN A 268 -20.77 3.67 -13.33
C ASN A 268 -21.41 4.99 -12.89
N GLU A 269 -22.73 5.00 -12.65
CA GLU A 269 -23.42 6.20 -12.17
C GLU A 269 -23.00 6.57 -10.74
N THR A 270 -22.86 5.59 -9.84
CA THR A 270 -22.35 5.84 -8.49
C THR A 270 -20.90 6.36 -8.51
N ASN A 271 -20.04 5.81 -9.38
CA ASN A 271 -18.67 6.24 -9.53
C ASN A 271 -18.60 7.69 -10.04
N ARG A 272 -19.45 8.05 -11.02
CA ARG A 272 -19.58 9.44 -11.49
C ARG A 272 -19.99 10.39 -10.37
N HIS A 273 -20.95 10.00 -9.53
CA HIS A 273 -21.38 10.79 -8.38
C HIS A 273 -20.26 10.96 -7.34
N LEU A 274 -19.56 9.88 -6.98
CA LEU A 274 -18.44 9.92 -6.04
C LEU A 274 -17.28 10.78 -6.55
N GLN A 275 -16.96 10.70 -7.85
CA GLN A 275 -15.96 11.56 -8.47
C GLN A 275 -16.31 13.04 -8.33
N GLN A 276 -17.60 13.38 -8.46
CA GLN A 276 -18.06 14.76 -8.32
C GLN A 276 -17.99 15.25 -6.86
N ILE A 277 -18.33 14.40 -5.88
CA ILE A 277 -18.16 14.71 -4.46
C ILE A 277 -16.67 14.96 -4.14
N ILE A 278 -15.79 14.06 -4.57
CA ILE A 278 -14.34 14.18 -4.36
C ILE A 278 -13.80 15.47 -4.98
N HIS A 279 -14.29 15.85 -6.16
CA HIS A 279 -13.89 17.11 -6.81
C HIS A 279 -14.29 18.33 -5.96
N ASN A 280 -15.55 18.37 -5.51
CA ASN A 280 -16.07 19.47 -4.69
C ASN A 280 -15.34 19.57 -3.33
N GLU A 281 -15.07 18.45 -2.66
CA GLU A 281 -14.32 18.42 -1.40
C GLU A 281 -12.88 18.92 -1.58
N LYS A 282 -12.21 18.52 -2.67
CA LYS A 282 -10.87 19.03 -2.99
C LYS A 282 -10.85 20.54 -3.19
N GLU A 283 -11.85 21.08 -3.88
CA GLU A 283 -11.96 22.52 -4.10
C GLU A 283 -12.24 23.28 -2.79
N SER A 284 -13.13 22.74 -1.94
CA SER A 284 -13.43 23.30 -0.62
C SER A 284 -12.21 23.29 0.30
N LYS A 285 -11.48 22.17 0.33
CA LYS A 285 -10.24 22.03 1.09
C LYS A 285 -9.18 23.04 0.64
N LYS A 286 -9.00 23.22 -0.67
CA LYS A 286 -8.05 24.21 -1.20
C LYS A 286 -8.39 25.63 -0.74
N LYS A 287 -9.67 26.03 -0.81
CA LYS A 287 -10.12 27.35 -0.31
C LYS A 287 -9.86 27.53 1.19
N LEU A 288 -10.05 26.47 1.97
CA LEU A 288 -9.80 26.51 3.41
C LEU A 288 -8.30 26.61 3.73
N GLU A 289 -7.44 25.90 3.00
CA GLU A 289 -5.98 25.99 3.11
C GLU A 289 -5.49 27.40 2.78
N GLU A 290 -5.96 28.01 1.69
CA GLU A 290 -5.64 29.39 1.32
C GLU A 290 -6.07 30.40 2.40
N LEU A 291 -7.25 30.21 3.00
CA LEU A 291 -7.73 31.05 4.10
C LEU A 291 -6.87 30.91 5.36
N HIS A 292 -6.46 29.69 5.71
CA HIS A 292 -5.61 29.45 6.87
C HIS A 292 -4.20 30.01 6.67
N GLU A 293 -3.64 29.90 5.47
CA GLU A 293 -2.35 30.48 5.13
C GLU A 293 -2.37 32.01 5.29
N HIS A 294 -3.41 32.67 4.79
CA HIS A 294 -3.58 34.11 4.96
C HIS A 294 -3.65 34.52 6.44
N LYS A 295 -4.43 33.79 7.25
CA LYS A 295 -4.54 34.05 8.69
C LYS A 295 -3.21 33.85 9.43
N LEU A 296 -2.43 32.84 9.05
CA LEU A 296 -1.11 32.59 9.64
C LEU A 296 -0.15 33.74 9.35
N ILE A 297 -0.16 34.27 8.12
CA ILE A 297 0.66 35.43 7.75
C ILE A 297 0.27 36.67 8.57
N GLU A 298 -1.03 36.92 8.74
CA GLU A 298 -1.54 38.05 9.53
C GLU A 298 -1.13 37.95 11.00
N ILE A 299 -1.37 36.80 11.64
CA ILE A 299 -0.98 36.55 13.03
C ILE A 299 0.54 36.69 13.22
N LYS A 300 1.33 36.18 12.25
CA LYS A 300 2.79 36.29 12.31
C LYS A 300 3.22 37.75 12.26
N LYS A 301 2.64 38.55 11.36
CA LYS A 301 2.93 39.98 11.25
C LYS A 301 2.61 40.73 12.54
N ASP A 302 1.46 40.45 13.15
CA ASP A 302 1.05 41.08 14.42
C ASP A 302 1.98 40.68 15.57
N ASN A 303 2.37 39.40 15.64
CA ASN A 303 3.32 38.91 16.63
C ASN A 303 4.71 39.54 16.44
N ASP A 304 5.21 39.63 15.21
CA ASP A 304 6.51 40.26 14.90
C ASP A 304 6.49 41.74 15.32
N GLN A 305 5.38 42.45 15.07
CA GLN A 305 5.21 43.83 15.51
C GLN A 305 5.18 43.95 17.04
N TYR A 306 4.47 43.04 17.73
CA TYR A 306 4.43 43.01 19.19
C TYR A 306 5.81 42.74 19.79
N GLN A 307 6.54 41.77 19.26
CA GLN A 307 7.90 41.44 19.66
C GLN A 307 8.86 42.61 19.43
N TRP A 308 8.74 43.30 18.29
CA TRP A 308 9.54 44.49 18.01
C TRP A 308 9.30 45.60 19.06
N ASN A 309 8.04 45.90 19.37
CA ASN A 309 7.68 46.89 20.39
C ASN A 309 8.23 46.51 21.78
N LEU A 310 8.11 45.24 22.18
CA LEU A 310 8.59 44.75 23.47
C LEU A 310 10.11 44.85 23.58
N ASN A 311 10.83 44.46 22.52
CA ASN A 311 12.29 44.57 22.46
C ASN A 311 12.75 46.02 22.58
N GLU A 312 12.03 46.96 21.96
CA GLU A 312 12.38 48.37 22.05
C GLU A 312 12.18 48.92 23.47
N GLN A 313 11.11 48.50 24.16
CA GLN A 313 10.91 48.82 25.58
C GLN A 313 12.00 48.20 26.47
N ILE A 314 12.40 46.96 26.22
CA ILE A 314 13.48 46.30 26.97
C ILE A 314 14.79 47.07 26.81
N LYS A 315 15.15 47.50 25.59
CA LYS A 315 16.36 48.32 25.36
C LYS A 315 16.31 49.63 26.13
N LEU A 316 15.16 50.31 26.10
CA LEU A 316 14.97 51.57 26.82
C LEU A 316 15.14 51.38 28.32
N LEU A 317 14.46 50.40 28.91
CA LEU A 317 14.54 50.08 30.34
C LEU A 317 15.94 49.63 30.75
N THR A 318 16.64 48.88 29.90
CA THR A 318 18.03 48.45 30.16
C THR A 318 18.97 49.65 30.22
N THR A 319 18.80 50.61 29.29
CA THR A 319 19.57 51.85 29.27
C THR A 319 19.29 52.70 30.52
N GLN A 320 18.01 52.85 30.88
CA GLN A 320 17.60 53.57 32.09
C GLN A 320 18.14 52.92 33.36
N LYS A 321 18.08 51.58 33.46
CA LYS A 321 18.63 50.81 34.57
C LYS A 321 20.13 51.05 34.73
N SER A 322 20.90 50.96 33.64
CA SER A 322 22.35 51.20 33.65
C SER A 322 22.70 52.62 34.15
N ASN A 323 21.94 53.63 33.70
CA ASN A 323 22.12 55.01 34.18
C ASN A 323 21.85 55.13 35.69
N LEU A 324 20.76 54.52 36.18
CA LEU A 324 20.44 54.53 37.61
C LEU A 324 21.49 53.79 38.44
N GLU A 325 22.00 52.65 37.96
CA GLU A 325 23.11 51.92 38.60
C GLU A 325 24.38 52.76 38.69
N GLN A 326 24.72 53.52 37.63
CA GLN A 326 25.85 54.44 37.64
C GLN A 326 25.66 55.57 38.67
N ARG A 327 24.49 56.22 38.69
CA ARG A 327 24.20 57.29 39.65
C ARG A 327 24.21 56.79 41.10
N LEU A 328 23.70 55.58 41.34
CA LEU A 328 23.78 54.95 42.66
C LEU A 328 25.24 54.75 43.07
N LYS A 329 26.09 54.26 42.16
CA LYS A 329 27.53 54.10 42.43
C LYS A 329 28.18 55.43 42.80
N GLU A 330 27.96 56.48 42.02
CA GLU A 330 28.48 57.84 42.27
C GLU A 330 28.06 58.36 43.66
N ILE A 331 26.77 58.24 44.01
CA ILE A 331 26.25 58.66 45.33
C ILE A 331 26.88 57.84 46.47
N THR A 332 27.11 56.55 46.25
CA THR A 332 27.69 55.66 47.27
C THR A 332 29.16 56.02 47.52
N GLU A 333 29.93 56.29 46.47
CA GLU A 333 31.31 56.78 46.54
C GLU A 333 31.37 58.16 47.22
N GLU A 334 30.43 59.06 46.92
CA GLU A 334 30.37 60.37 47.58
C GLU A 334 30.01 60.25 49.06
N SER A 335 29.06 59.38 49.42
CA SER A 335 28.65 59.15 50.80
C SER A 335 29.76 58.53 51.65
N THR A 336 30.55 57.60 51.08
CA THR A 336 31.71 57.00 51.76
C THR A 336 32.81 58.03 51.98
N SER A 337 33.15 58.83 50.96
CA SER A 337 34.11 59.93 51.08
C SER A 337 33.70 60.98 52.13
N ARG A 338 32.42 61.40 52.15
CA ARG A 338 31.91 62.28 53.22
C ARG A 338 31.97 61.62 54.59
N GLY A 339 31.69 60.31 54.68
CA GLY A 339 31.84 59.53 55.92
C GLY A 339 33.27 59.58 56.47
N GLU A 340 34.27 59.34 55.62
CA GLU A 340 35.69 59.43 55.99
C GLU A 340 36.10 60.85 56.41
N GLN A 341 35.60 61.88 55.72
CA GLN A 341 35.84 63.27 56.11
C GLN A 341 35.23 63.60 57.47
N MET A 342 34.01 63.12 57.74
CA MET A 342 33.33 63.31 59.02
C MET A 342 34.11 62.64 60.15
N GLU A 343 34.60 61.41 59.95
CA GLU A 343 35.42 60.68 60.92
C GLU A 343 36.72 61.44 61.25
N LYS A 344 37.42 61.96 60.23
CA LYS A 344 38.61 62.81 60.43
C LYS A 344 38.29 64.06 61.24
N LEU A 345 37.19 64.75 60.94
CA LEU A 345 36.76 65.93 61.68
C LEU A 345 36.39 65.59 63.13
N GLU A 346 35.75 64.44 63.39
CA GLU A 346 35.43 63.98 64.73
C GLU A 346 36.71 63.70 65.53
N LEU A 347 37.72 63.07 64.93
CA LEU A 347 39.03 62.84 65.54
C LEU A 347 39.73 64.17 65.90
N SER A 348 39.82 65.12 64.94
CA SER A 348 40.42 66.43 65.22
C SER A 348 39.66 67.22 66.29
N LYS A 349 38.32 67.10 66.35
CA LYS A 349 37.49 67.70 67.40
C LYS A 349 37.81 67.10 68.78
N ILE A 350 38.00 65.78 68.88
CA ILE A 350 38.40 65.12 70.13
C ILE A 350 39.79 65.62 70.57
N GLU A 351 40.75 65.69 69.63
CA GLU A 351 42.10 66.17 69.90
C GLU A 351 42.13 67.64 70.35
N LEU A 352 41.41 68.53 69.65
CA LEU A 352 41.27 69.93 70.05
C LEU A 352 40.66 70.07 71.45
N LYS A 353 39.68 69.23 71.78
CA LYS A 353 39.07 69.24 73.11
C LYS A 353 40.08 68.84 74.19
N PHE A 354 40.90 67.82 73.94
CA PHE A 354 41.99 67.42 74.84
C PHE A 354 43.01 68.54 75.03
N LEU A 355 43.48 69.15 73.94
CA LEU A 355 44.42 70.28 74.01
C LEU A 355 43.85 71.49 74.75
N MET A 356 42.55 71.75 74.59
CA MET A 356 41.86 72.82 75.31
C MET A 356 41.79 72.54 76.81
N GLU A 357 41.50 71.30 77.22
CA GLU A 357 41.53 70.87 78.62
C GLU A 357 42.94 70.98 79.23
N GLU A 358 43.99 70.64 78.46
CA GLU A 358 45.38 70.78 78.88
C GLU A 358 45.80 72.26 79.03
N ARG A 359 45.40 73.11 78.08
CA ARG A 359 45.63 74.55 78.15
C ARG A 359 44.95 75.17 79.38
N VAL A 360 43.71 74.79 79.69
CA VAL A 360 43.01 75.27 80.89
C VAL A 360 43.79 74.91 82.16
N LYS A 361 44.32 73.67 82.26
CA LYS A 361 45.18 73.27 83.40
C LYS A 361 46.45 74.12 83.47
N SER A 362 47.07 74.43 82.32
CA SER A 362 48.24 75.31 82.26
C SER A 362 47.91 76.75 82.67
N ASP A 363 46.77 77.30 82.22
CA ASP A 363 46.31 78.64 82.60
C ASP A 363 46.02 78.73 84.11
N ASP A 364 45.42 77.69 84.70
CA ASP A 364 45.21 77.59 86.14
C ASP A 364 46.55 77.51 86.91
N LEU A 365 47.53 76.75 86.40
CA LEU A 365 48.88 76.71 86.98
C LEU A 365 49.56 78.09 86.92
N ILE A 366 49.48 78.79 85.79
CA ILE A 366 50.02 80.14 85.65
C ILE A 366 49.39 81.10 86.66
N LYS A 367 48.06 81.06 86.83
CA LYS A 367 47.38 81.87 87.86
C LYS A 367 47.93 81.58 89.25
N THR A 368 48.09 80.31 89.62
CA THR A 368 48.66 79.97 90.94
C THR A 368 50.10 80.47 91.10
N LEU A 369 50.92 80.39 90.04
CA LEU A 369 52.28 80.93 90.04
C LEU A 369 52.30 82.46 90.10
N GLU A 370 51.35 83.14 89.47
CA GLU A 370 51.19 84.60 89.57
C GLU A 370 50.75 85.03 90.98
N GLU A 371 49.82 84.30 91.60
CA GLU A 371 49.44 84.50 93.01
C GLU A 371 50.65 84.31 93.94
N ASP A 372 51.43 83.24 93.72
CA ASP A 372 52.67 82.98 94.45
C ASP A 372 53.72 84.08 94.22
N ARG A 373 53.89 84.58 92.99
CA ARG A 373 54.79 85.69 92.66
C ARG A 373 54.37 86.97 93.38
N ILE A 374 53.08 87.30 93.37
CA ILE A 374 52.55 88.48 94.07
C ILE A 374 52.80 88.34 95.58
N ARG A 375 52.56 87.15 96.16
CA ARG A 375 52.85 86.88 97.57
C ARG A 375 54.34 87.06 97.90
N LEU A 376 55.23 86.46 97.11
CA LEU A 376 56.68 86.58 97.27
C LEU A 376 57.17 88.03 97.07
N GLN A 377 56.62 88.76 96.10
CA GLN A 377 56.92 90.18 95.88
C GLN A 377 56.51 91.02 97.10
N THR A 378 55.33 90.75 97.65
CA THR A 378 54.85 91.43 98.87
C THR A 378 55.77 91.13 100.06
N GLN A 379 56.24 89.89 100.21
CA GLN A 379 57.22 89.51 101.24
C GLN A 379 58.57 90.19 101.02
N LEU A 380 59.06 90.27 99.78
CA LEU A 380 60.29 90.97 99.43
C LEU A 380 60.19 92.47 99.75
N ASP A 381 59.06 93.11 99.46
CA ASP A 381 58.82 94.52 99.75
C ASP A 381 58.65 94.79 101.26
N VAL A 382 58.31 93.78 102.07
CA VAL A 382 58.41 93.83 103.54
C VAL A 382 59.87 93.72 103.98
N VAL A 383 60.61 92.73 103.48
CA VAL A 383 62.04 92.56 103.83
C VAL A 383 62.90 93.75 103.39
N LYS A 384 62.60 94.38 102.25
CA LYS A 384 63.27 95.61 101.81
C LYS A 384 62.98 96.78 102.76
N ARG A 385 61.76 96.89 103.30
CA ARG A 385 61.43 97.88 104.33
C ARG A 385 62.17 97.61 105.63
N ASP A 386 62.29 96.34 106.03
CA ASP A 386 63.00 95.94 107.25
C ASP A 386 64.54 96.08 107.15
N LEU A 387 65.09 96.26 105.94
CA LEU A 387 66.52 96.51 105.68
C LEU A 387 66.86 98.00 105.53
N GLU A 388 65.85 98.87 105.45
CA GLU A 388 65.99 100.34 105.37
C GLU A 388 65.77 101.05 106.73
N GLU A 389 65.51 100.28 107.80
CA GLU A 389 65.63 100.67 109.22
C GLU A 389 66.98 100.23 109.80
#